data_AF-A0A7C1ZJS6-F1
#
_entry.id   AF-A0A7C1ZJS6-F1
#
_cell.length_a   1.000
_cell.length_b   1.000
_cell.length_c   1.000
_cell.angle_alpha   90.00
_cell.angle_beta   90.00
_cell.angle_gamma   90.00
#
_symmetry.space_group_name_H-M   'P 1'
#
loop_
_entity.id
_entity.type
_entity.pdbx_description
1 polymer ?
#
loop_
_entity_poly.entity_id
_entity_poly.type
_entity_poly.pdbx_seq_one_letter_code
_entity_poly.pdbx_strand_id
1 'polypeptide(L)'
;MEKEDFLKLLPKLIVEDNEVKGAIITALSGVMATKHDIERIIEHSDKRFEKIDKRFEKMDKRFEKMDERIVKLQEILISHTQALTQLNERSNNLSGNFSRIENIRNAEFKTLDGKIESLSEGQDIIKEHIKEIKELVSKKE
;
A
#
# COMPACT_ATOMS: atom_id res chain seq x y z
N MET A 1 65.16 8.59 51.69
CA MET A 1 63.88 7.84 51.68
C MET A 1 63.64 7.41 50.25
N GLU A 2 63.42 6.12 50.03
CA GLU A 2 63.13 5.61 48.68
C GLU A 2 61.73 6.05 48.23
N LYS A 3 61.52 6.10 46.91
CA LYS A 3 60.24 6.52 46.32
C LYS A 3 59.06 5.71 46.87
N GLU A 4 59.20 4.40 46.96
CA GLU A 4 58.19 3.48 47.52
C GLU A 4 57.81 3.81 48.96
N ASP A 5 58.77 4.21 49.79
CA ASP A 5 58.50 4.56 51.19
C ASP A 5 57.79 5.91 51.29
N PHE A 6 58.13 6.87 50.42
CA PHE A 6 57.39 8.13 50.30
C PHE A 6 55.94 7.90 49.86
N LEU A 7 55.70 7.06 48.86
CA LEU A 7 54.36 6.76 48.35
C LEU A 7 53.45 6.16 49.43
N LYS A 8 54.00 5.36 50.36
CA LYS A 8 53.24 4.81 51.50
C LYS A 8 52.83 5.88 52.52
N LEU A 9 53.61 6.96 52.63
CA LEU A 9 53.34 8.07 53.55
C LEU A 9 52.40 9.13 52.96
N LEU A 10 52.27 9.19 51.63
CA LEU A 10 51.44 10.18 50.93
C LEU A 10 50.01 10.28 51.46
N PRO A 11 49.24 9.19 51.66
CA PRO A 11 47.86 9.30 52.15
C PRO A 11 47.77 9.99 53.52
N LYS A 12 48.74 9.72 54.41
CA LYS A 12 48.81 10.33 55.75
C LYS A 12 49.17 11.81 55.66
N LEU A 13 50.17 12.16 54.85
CA LEU A 13 50.61 13.55 54.65
C LEU A 13 49.51 14.43 54.02
N ILE A 14 48.73 13.90 53.07
CA ILE A 14 47.62 14.63 52.43
C ILE A 14 46.53 15.00 53.45
N VAL A 15 46.35 14.18 54.50
CA VAL A 15 45.32 14.38 55.52
C VAL A 15 45.80 15.24 56.68
N GLU A 16 47.03 15.02 57.14
CA GLU A 16 47.56 15.62 58.38
C GLU A 16 48.35 16.93 58.15
N ASP A 17 48.92 17.14 56.96
CA ASP A 17 49.75 18.31 56.65
C ASP A 17 49.06 19.26 55.67
N ASN A 18 48.70 20.45 56.16
CA ASN A 18 47.99 21.45 55.37
C ASN A 18 48.85 22.11 54.28
N GLU A 19 50.17 22.20 54.46
CA GLU A 19 51.08 22.79 53.48
C GLU A 19 51.28 21.84 52.30
N VAL A 20 51.51 20.56 52.58
CA VAL A 20 51.59 19.49 51.57
C VAL A 20 50.26 19.37 50.81
N LYS A 21 49.14 19.38 51.53
CA LYS A 21 47.80 19.35 50.92
C LYS A 21 47.56 20.54 49.99
N GLY A 22 47.93 21.76 50.40
CA GLY A 22 47.78 22.98 49.60
C GLY A 22 48.65 22.97 48.34
N ALA A 23 49.91 22.52 48.45
CA ALA A 23 50.82 22.39 47.33
C ALA A 23 50.30 21.38 46.29
N ILE A 24 49.78 20.23 46.75
CA ILE A 24 49.17 19.21 45.88
C ILE A 24 47.92 19.74 45.18
N ILE A 25 47.01 20.41 45.91
CA ILE A 25 45.80 21.01 45.31
C ILE A 25 46.19 22.03 44.24
N THR A 26 47.17 22.89 44.52
CA THR A 26 47.66 23.90 43.58
C THR A 26 48.25 23.26 42.33
N ALA A 27 49.10 22.24 42.49
CA ALA A 27 49.71 21.52 41.38
C ALA A 27 48.70 20.79 40.50
N LEU A 28 47.61 20.26 41.09
CA LEU A 28 46.59 19.50 40.38
C LEU A 28 45.46 20.35 39.79
N SER A 29 45.30 21.59 40.25
CA SER A 29 44.18 22.49 39.89
C SER A 29 43.99 22.72 38.39
N GLY A 30 45.05 22.65 37.58
CA GLY A 30 45.00 22.84 36.13
C GLY A 30 45.00 21.56 35.29
N VAL A 31 45.15 20.39 35.92
CA VAL A 31 45.28 19.10 35.21
C VAL A 31 44.19 18.09 35.57
N MET A 32 43.41 18.35 36.64
CA MET A 32 42.31 17.50 37.06
C MET A 32 40.98 18.27 37.02
N ALA A 33 39.93 17.63 36.48
CA ALA A 33 38.58 18.13 36.59
C ALA A 33 38.13 18.13 38.06
N THR A 34 37.49 19.20 38.50
CA THR A 34 36.89 19.27 39.83
C THR A 34 35.58 18.50 39.87
N LYS A 35 35.10 18.17 41.08
CA LYS A 35 33.76 17.63 41.29
C LYS A 35 32.68 18.48 40.60
N HIS A 36 32.82 19.80 40.66
CA HIS A 36 31.87 20.74 40.07
C HIS A 36 31.89 20.70 38.53
N ASP A 37 33.06 20.53 37.91
CA ASP A 37 33.16 20.37 36.45
C ASP A 37 32.45 19.11 35.97
N ILE A 38 32.59 18.01 36.73
CA ILE A 38 31.91 16.75 36.46
C ILE A 38 30.39 16.90 36.62
N GLU A 39 29.92 17.49 37.71
CA GLU A 39 28.49 17.77 37.94
C GLU A 39 27.86 18.57 36.79
N ARG A 40 28.58 19.59 36.29
CA ARG A 40 28.12 20.42 35.17
C ARG A 40 28.00 19.63 33.86
N ILE A 41 28.96 18.74 33.58
CA ILE A 41 28.92 17.89 32.38
C ILE A 41 27.77 16.89 32.47
N ILE A 42 27.53 16.32 33.65
CA ILE A 42 26.39 15.42 33.89
C ILE A 42 25.07 16.16 33.66
N GLU A 43 24.88 17.32 34.30
CA GLU A 43 23.65 18.12 34.13
C GLU A 43 23.42 18.54 32.66
N HIS A 44 24.50 18.92 31.97
CA HIS A 44 24.42 19.23 30.54
C HIS A 44 24.03 17.99 29.70
N SER A 45 24.57 16.82 30.04
CA SER A 45 24.25 15.56 29.37
C SER A 45 22.80 15.15 29.63
N ASP A 46 22.32 15.23 30.86
CA ASP A 46 20.93 14.93 31.24
C ASP A 46 19.95 15.79 30.44
N LYS A 47 20.20 17.12 30.36
CA LYS A 47 19.38 18.03 29.54
C LYS A 47 19.39 17.68 28.05
N ARG A 48 20.49 17.12 27.53
CA ARG A 48 20.56 16.64 26.14
C ARG A 48 19.78 15.35 25.96
N PHE A 49 19.85 14.42 26.91
CA PHE A 49 19.09 13.17 26.88
C PHE A 49 17.58 13.44 26.98
N GLU A 50 17.12 14.31 27.87
CA GLU A 50 15.70 14.70 27.93
C GLU A 50 15.18 15.26 26.59
N LYS A 51 16.01 16.04 25.88
CA LYS A 51 15.66 16.55 24.54
C LYS A 51 15.60 15.43 23.50
N ILE A 52 16.46 14.42 23.62
CA ILE A 52 16.47 13.24 22.75
C ILE A 52 15.20 12.41 23.00
N ASP A 53 14.83 12.17 24.26
CA ASP A 53 13.63 11.41 24.63
C ASP A 53 12.37 12.07 24.06
N LYS A 54 12.24 13.40 24.22
CA LYS A 54 11.13 14.17 23.61
C LYS A 54 11.08 14.08 22.09
N ARG A 55 12.22 13.87 21.41
CA ARG A 55 12.25 13.66 19.95
C ARG A 55 11.81 12.24 19.59
N PHE A 56 12.18 11.24 20.38
CA PHE A 56 11.73 9.86 20.19
C PHE A 56 10.21 9.74 20.42
N GLU A 57 9.66 10.32 21.49
CA GLU A 57 8.20 10.33 21.72
C GLU A 57 7.42 10.96 20.55
N LYS A 58 7.96 12.03 19.95
CA LYS A 58 7.37 12.63 18.75
C LYS A 58 7.49 11.74 17.51
N MET A 59 8.54 10.94 17.43
CA MET A 59 8.76 10.00 16.34
C MET A 59 7.79 8.82 16.46
N ASP A 60 7.59 8.29 17.66
CA ASP A 60 6.64 7.21 17.93
C ASP A 60 5.22 7.61 17.53
N LYS A 61 4.76 8.80 17.94
CA LYS A 61 3.46 9.35 17.51
C LYS A 61 3.31 9.51 16.00
N ARG A 62 4.42 9.72 15.27
CA ARG A 62 4.39 9.80 13.80
C ARG A 62 4.30 8.41 13.18
N PHE A 63 4.96 7.42 13.78
CA PHE A 63 4.88 6.03 13.34
C PHE A 63 3.49 5.44 13.59
N GLU A 64 2.88 5.67 14.77
CA GLU A 64 1.50 5.26 15.04
C GLU A 64 0.51 5.80 14.00
N LYS A 65 0.62 7.10 13.65
CA LYS A 65 -0.18 7.72 12.59
C LYS A 65 0.09 7.13 11.21
N MET A 66 1.31 6.66 10.95
CA MET A 66 1.66 6.02 9.69
C MET A 66 1.04 4.63 9.62
N ASP A 67 1.07 3.87 10.71
CA ASP A 67 0.45 2.55 10.81
C ASP A 67 -1.07 2.65 10.61
N GLU A 68 -1.74 3.62 11.23
CA GLU A 68 -3.17 3.88 11.00
C GLU A 68 -3.49 4.16 9.52
N ARG A 69 -2.63 4.91 8.83
CA ARG A 69 -2.79 5.19 7.40
C ARG A 69 -2.57 3.95 6.55
N ILE A 70 -1.59 3.11 6.90
CA ILE A 70 -1.32 1.85 6.20
C ILE A 70 -2.51 0.89 6.33
N VAL A 71 -3.08 0.75 7.53
CA VAL A 71 -4.28 -0.08 7.76
C VAL A 71 -5.44 0.40 6.88
N LYS A 72 -5.73 1.70 6.85
CA LYS A 72 -6.78 2.26 5.99
C LYS A 72 -6.53 2.00 4.50
N LEU A 73 -5.28 2.10 4.05
CA LEU A 73 -4.91 1.78 2.66
C LEU A 73 -5.10 0.30 2.34
N GLN A 74 -4.79 -0.60 3.28
CA GLN A 74 -5.04 -2.03 3.12
C GLN A 74 -6.53 -2.35 3.01
N GLU A 75 -7.37 -1.74 3.85
CA GLU A 75 -8.83 -1.90 3.78
C GLU A 75 -9.39 -1.47 2.42
N ILE A 76 -8.96 -0.30 1.92
CA ILE A 76 -9.35 0.19 0.59
C ILE A 76 -8.89 -0.79 -0.50
N LEU A 77 -7.65 -1.29 -0.42
CA LEU A 77 -7.11 -2.22 -1.40
C LEU A 77 -7.93 -3.52 -1.45
N ILE A 78 -8.28 -4.09 -0.29
CA ILE A 78 -9.13 -5.29 -0.20
C ILE A 78 -10.49 -5.03 -0.85
N SER A 79 -11.13 -3.90 -0.53
CA SER A 79 -12.43 -3.54 -1.13
C SER A 79 -12.34 -3.38 -2.65
N HIS A 80 -11.26 -2.76 -3.16
CA HIS A 80 -11.04 -2.63 -4.60
C HIS A 80 -10.80 -3.99 -5.27
N THR A 81 -10.03 -4.88 -4.66
CA THR A 81 -9.84 -6.25 -5.17
C THR A 81 -11.18 -6.97 -5.30
N GLN A 82 -12.04 -6.89 -4.28
CA GLN A 82 -13.38 -7.49 -4.32
C GLN A 82 -14.25 -6.88 -5.43
N ALA A 83 -14.23 -5.56 -5.60
CA ALA A 83 -14.99 -4.88 -6.65
C ALA A 83 -14.52 -5.32 -8.06
N LEU A 84 -13.20 -5.45 -8.27
CA LEU A 84 -12.64 -5.94 -9.53
C LEU A 84 -13.03 -7.39 -9.81
N THR A 85 -13.05 -8.26 -8.80
CA THR A 85 -13.53 -9.64 -8.94
C THR A 85 -15.00 -9.67 -9.39
N GLN A 86 -15.87 -8.90 -8.75
CA GLN A 86 -17.29 -8.82 -9.12
C GLN A 86 -17.49 -8.27 -10.53
N LEU A 87 -16.70 -7.27 -10.94
CA LEU A 87 -16.73 -6.74 -12.31
C LEU A 87 -16.32 -7.80 -13.33
N ASN A 88 -15.31 -8.60 -13.02
CA ASN A 88 -14.87 -9.69 -13.88
C ASN A 88 -15.94 -10.77 -14.06
N GLU A 89 -16.62 -11.16 -12.97
CA GLU A 89 -17.75 -12.09 -13.03
C GLU A 89 -18.91 -11.53 -13.87
N ARG A 90 -19.25 -10.25 -13.68
CA ARG A 90 -20.25 -9.56 -14.50
C ARG A 90 -19.86 -9.55 -15.99
N SER A 91 -18.59 -9.31 -16.30
CA SER A 91 -18.07 -9.34 -17.68
C SER A 91 -18.22 -10.73 -18.31
N ASN A 92 -17.85 -11.79 -17.58
CA ASN A 92 -18.00 -13.17 -18.06
C ASN A 92 -19.46 -13.53 -18.32
N ASN A 93 -20.37 -13.10 -17.44
CA ASN A 93 -21.81 -13.30 -17.62
C ASN A 93 -22.34 -12.55 -18.84
N LEU A 94 -21.93 -11.30 -19.05
CA LEU A 94 -22.30 -10.53 -20.24
C LEU A 94 -21.81 -11.21 -21.52
N SER A 95 -20.55 -11.65 -21.56
CA SER A 95 -19.98 -12.40 -22.68
C SER A 95 -20.83 -13.64 -23.00
N GLY A 96 -21.18 -14.43 -21.99
CA GLY A 96 -22.05 -15.59 -22.16
C GLY A 96 -23.46 -15.23 -22.68
N ASN A 97 -24.04 -14.11 -22.23
CA ASN A 97 -25.32 -13.62 -22.74
C ASN A 97 -25.23 -13.18 -24.20
N PHE A 98 -24.15 -12.51 -24.61
CA PHE A 98 -23.92 -12.13 -26.00
C PHE A 98 -23.87 -13.36 -26.91
N SER A 99 -23.11 -14.39 -26.53
CA SER A 99 -23.05 -15.64 -27.31
C SER A 99 -24.42 -16.32 -27.43
N ARG A 100 -25.22 -16.32 -26.35
CA ARG A 100 -26.59 -16.85 -26.39
C ARG A 100 -27.48 -16.08 -27.36
N ILE A 101 -27.46 -14.75 -27.28
CA ILE A 101 -28.25 -13.87 -28.16
C ILE A 101 -27.83 -14.07 -29.61
N GLU A 102 -26.53 -14.13 -29.88
CA GLU A 102 -26.00 -14.37 -31.22
C GLU A 102 -26.48 -15.71 -31.80
N ASN A 103 -26.40 -16.79 -31.00
CA ASN A 103 -26.88 -18.11 -31.41
C ASN A 103 -28.38 -18.13 -31.71
N ILE A 104 -29.21 -17.52 -30.85
CA ILE A 104 -30.67 -17.42 -31.06
C ILE A 104 -30.96 -16.63 -32.34
N ARG A 105 -30.33 -15.47 -32.49
CA ARG A 105 -30.51 -14.60 -33.66
C ARG A 105 -30.15 -15.32 -34.95
N ASN A 106 -29.02 -16.03 -34.98
CA ASN A 106 -28.59 -16.79 -36.16
C ASN A 106 -29.58 -17.92 -36.51
N ALA A 107 -30.14 -18.60 -35.50
CA ALA A 107 -31.15 -19.64 -35.72
C ALA A 107 -32.47 -19.06 -36.25
N GLU A 108 -32.90 -17.91 -35.72
CA GLU A 108 -34.10 -17.20 -36.18
C GLU A 108 -33.95 -16.72 -37.63
N PHE A 109 -32.80 -16.13 -37.99
CA PHE A 109 -32.52 -15.73 -39.37
C PHE A 109 -32.54 -16.90 -40.34
N LYS A 110 -31.86 -18.01 -40.01
CA LYS A 110 -31.91 -19.22 -40.85
C LYS A 110 -33.34 -19.73 -41.06
N THR A 111 -34.18 -19.63 -40.03
CA THR A 111 -35.59 -20.02 -40.12
C THR A 111 -36.39 -19.07 -41.01
N LEU A 112 -36.12 -17.77 -40.93
CA LEU A 112 -36.74 -16.76 -41.79
C LEU A 112 -36.32 -16.93 -43.25
N ASP A 113 -35.04 -17.18 -43.52
CA ASP A 113 -34.52 -17.43 -44.88
C ASP A 113 -35.28 -18.59 -45.54
N GLY A 114 -35.42 -19.73 -44.85
CA GLY A 114 -36.19 -20.86 -45.40
C GLY A 114 -37.69 -20.57 -45.60
N LYS A 115 -38.30 -19.73 -44.75
CA LYS A 115 -39.69 -19.27 -44.97
C LYS A 115 -39.80 -18.35 -46.18
N ILE A 116 -38.83 -17.46 -46.39
CA ILE A 116 -38.78 -16.56 -47.55
C ILE A 116 -38.59 -17.36 -48.85
N GLU A 117 -37.70 -18.36 -48.84
CA GLU A 117 -37.50 -19.28 -49.98
C GLU A 117 -38.81 -19.97 -50.37
N SER A 118 -39.48 -20.64 -49.41
CA SER A 118 -40.77 -21.32 -49.68
C SER A 118 -41.89 -20.38 -50.13
N LEU A 119 -41.95 -19.14 -49.61
CA LEU A 119 -42.89 -18.12 -50.10
C LEU A 119 -42.56 -17.69 -51.53
N SER A 120 -41.28 -17.54 -51.87
CA SER A 120 -40.83 -17.19 -53.22
C SER A 120 -41.22 -18.28 -54.22
N GLU A 121 -40.97 -19.55 -53.89
CA GLU A 121 -41.37 -20.69 -54.70
C GLU A 121 -42.89 -20.73 -54.91
N GLY A 122 -43.65 -20.54 -53.83
CA GLY A 122 -45.12 -20.45 -53.90
C GLY A 122 -45.61 -19.31 -54.80
N GLN A 123 -44.96 -18.13 -54.75
CA GLN A 123 -45.28 -17.01 -55.63
C GLN A 123 -45.01 -17.33 -57.10
N ASP A 124 -43.92 -18.01 -57.41
CA ASP A 124 -43.58 -18.37 -58.79
C ASP A 124 -44.57 -19.39 -59.35
N ILE A 125 -44.97 -20.40 -58.55
CA ILE A 125 -46.04 -21.34 -58.93
C ILE A 125 -47.37 -20.60 -59.19
N ILE A 126 -47.75 -19.66 -58.32
CA ILE A 126 -48.99 -18.87 -58.51
C ILE A 126 -48.91 -18.03 -59.78
N LYS A 127 -47.77 -17.41 -60.08
CA LYS A 127 -47.58 -16.65 -61.33
C LYS A 127 -47.72 -17.54 -62.57
N GLU A 128 -47.17 -18.76 -62.54
CA GLU A 128 -47.31 -19.76 -63.61
C GLU A 128 -48.80 -20.09 -63.85
N HIS A 129 -49.53 -20.46 -62.80
CA HIS A 129 -50.96 -20.76 -62.90
C HIS A 129 -51.78 -19.55 -63.39
N ILE A 130 -51.48 -18.33 -62.95
CA ILE A 130 -52.15 -17.12 -63.44
C ILE A 130 -51.92 -16.93 -64.94
N LYS A 131 -50.70 -17.21 -65.43
CA LYS A 131 -50.38 -17.14 -66.86
C LYS A 131 -51.18 -18.17 -67.66
N GLU A 132 -51.24 -19.42 -67.21
CA GLU A 132 -52.03 -20.48 -67.85
C GLU A 132 -53.52 -20.15 -67.89
N ILE A 133 -54.09 -19.66 -66.79
CA ILE A 133 -55.50 -19.23 -66.73
C ILE A 133 -55.77 -18.12 -67.73
N LYS A 134 -54.90 -17.10 -67.81
CA LYS A 134 -55.04 -16.01 -68.79
C LYS A 134 -55.03 -16.54 -70.23
N GLU A 135 -54.14 -17.48 -70.56
CA GLU A 135 -54.08 -18.10 -71.89
C GLU A 135 -55.34 -18.92 -72.23
N LEU A 136 -55.94 -19.62 -71.25
CA LEU A 136 -57.18 -20.38 -71.45
C LEU A 136 -58.40 -19.47 -71.66
N VAL A 137 -58.48 -18.37 -70.92
CA VAL A 137 -59.58 -17.40 -71.04
C VAL A 137 -59.55 -16.71 -72.40
N SER A 138 -58.38 -16.27 -72.88
CA SER A 138 -58.23 -15.62 -74.19
C SER A 138 -58.55 -16.52 -75.39
N LYS A 139 -58.60 -17.85 -75.23
CA LYS A 139 -58.97 -18.80 -76.30
C LYS A 139 -60.48 -19.05 -76.40
N LYS A 140 -61.27 -18.58 -75.42
CA LYS A 140 -62.73 -18.75 -75.38
C LYS A 140 -63.51 -17.54 -75.90
N GLU A 141 -62.83 -16.41 -76.11
CA GLU A 141 -63.35 -15.23 -76.82
C GLU A 141 -63.01 -15.30 -78.32
#